data_AF-A0A377XQ04-F1
#
_entry.id   AF-A0A377XQ04-F1
#
_cell.length_a   1.000
_cell.length_b   1.000
_cell.length_c   1.000
_cell.angle_alpha   90.00
_cell.angle_beta   90.00
_cell.angle_gamma   90.00
#
_symmetry.space_group_name_H-M   'P 1'
#
loop_
_entity.id
_entity.type
_entity.pdbx_description
1 polymer ?
#
loop_
_entity_poly.entity_id
_entity_poly.type
_entity_poly.pdbx_seq_one_letter_code
_entity_poly.pdbx_strand_id
1 'polypeptide(L)' 'MNKFAPLHPKVSTLLHGADYNPEQWENDPDIIDKDIAMMQQAKMQCDVGGNI' A
#
# COMPACT_ATOMS: atom_id res chain seq x y z
N MET A 1 -18.09 23.36 -8.47
CA MET A 1 -17.15 22.73 -7.51
C MET A 1 -15.75 22.80 -8.10
N ASN A 2 -14.78 23.32 -7.37
CA ASN A 2 -13.38 23.33 -7.83
C ASN A 2 -12.77 21.96 -7.57
N LYS A 3 -12.08 21.40 -8.57
CA LYS A 3 -11.33 20.15 -8.45
C LYS A 3 -9.86 20.49 -8.21
N PHE A 4 -9.30 19.98 -7.13
CA PHE A 4 -7.88 20.12 -6.83
C PHE A 4 -7.08 19.00 -7.49
N ALA A 5 -5.80 19.24 -7.72
CA ALA A 5 -4.89 18.20 -8.21
C ALA A 5 -4.77 17.06 -7.18
N PRO A 6 -4.56 15.81 -7.62
CA PRO A 6 -4.30 14.70 -6.71
C PRO A 6 -2.98 14.90 -5.97
N LEU A 7 -2.81 14.22 -4.83
CA LEU A 7 -1.57 14.26 -4.04
C LEU A 7 -0.38 13.72 -4.84
N HIS A 8 -0.60 12.70 -5.66
CA HIS A 8 0.40 12.14 -6.57
C HIS A 8 -0.18 11.93 -7.97
N PRO A 9 0.55 12.24 -9.06
CA PRO A 9 0.02 12.15 -10.43
C PRO A 9 -0.46 10.77 -10.87
N LYS A 10 0.08 9.69 -10.28
CA LYS A 10 -0.32 8.31 -10.59
C LYS A 10 -1.61 7.87 -9.89
N VAL A 11 -2.07 8.61 -8.88
CA VAL A 11 -3.21 8.23 -8.06
C VAL A 11 -4.46 8.95 -8.57
N SER A 12 -5.39 8.19 -9.13
CA SER A 12 -6.67 8.69 -9.63
C SER A 12 -7.86 8.42 -8.69
N THR A 13 -7.60 7.71 -7.59
CA THR A 13 -8.58 7.29 -6.58
C THR A 13 -8.29 7.90 -5.21
N LEU A 14 -9.15 7.64 -4.23
CA LEU A 14 -8.80 7.91 -2.84
C LEU A 14 -7.64 7.01 -2.40
N LEU A 15 -6.71 7.59 -1.64
CA LEU A 15 -5.63 6.85 -1.02
C LEU A 15 -6.18 6.01 0.14
N HIS A 16 -5.80 4.74 0.18
CA HIS A 16 -6.18 3.73 1.17
C HIS A 16 -4.96 2.86 1.48
N GLY A 17 -4.62 2.77 2.77
CA GLY A 17 -3.47 2.03 3.28
C GLY A 17 -3.42 2.05 4.80
N ALA A 18 -2.32 1.57 5.35
CA ALA A 18 -2.03 1.53 6.77
C ALA A 18 -0.51 1.67 6.99
N ASP A 19 -0.10 1.96 8.22
CA ASP A 19 1.30 1.84 8.62
C ASP A 19 1.71 0.37 8.53
N TYR A 20 2.83 0.09 7.86
CA TYR A 20 3.37 -1.26 7.74
C TYR A 20 4.77 -1.32 8.36
N ASN A 21 4.96 -2.30 9.24
CA ASN A 21 6.18 -2.50 10.03
C ASN A 21 6.82 -3.87 9.71
N PRO A 22 7.43 -4.05 8.52
CA PRO A 22 8.03 -5.32 8.12
C PRO A 22 9.20 -5.74 9.01
N GLU A 23 9.87 -4.79 9.66
CA GLU A 23 10.98 -5.02 10.60
C GLU A 23 10.55 -5.85 11.82
N GLN A 24 9.26 -5.86 12.16
CA GLN A 24 8.73 -6.68 13.25
C GLN A 24 8.64 -8.17 12.87
N TRP A 25 8.69 -8.49 11.58
CA TRP A 25 8.51 -9.83 11.03
C TRP A 25 9.79 -10.42 10.43
N GLU A 26 10.97 -9.87 10.78
CA GLU A 26 12.26 -10.31 10.24
C GLU A 26 12.55 -11.81 10.45
N ASN A 27 12.00 -12.41 11.52
CA ASN A 27 12.15 -13.84 11.83
C ASN A 27 11.15 -14.75 11.09
N ASP A 28 10.13 -14.16 10.45
CA ASP A 28 9.04 -14.87 9.78
C ASP A 28 8.80 -14.27 8.37
N PRO A 29 9.77 -14.38 7.45
CA PRO A 29 9.74 -13.69 6.16
C PRO A 29 8.53 -14.05 5.29
N ASP A 30 7.96 -15.25 5.45
CA ASP A 30 6.74 -15.70 4.77
C ASP A 30 5.51 -14.83 5.07
N ILE A 31 5.52 -14.04 6.15
CA ILE A 31 4.43 -13.11 6.49
C ILE A 31 4.38 -11.94 5.51
N ILE A 32 5.54 -11.45 5.04
CA ILE A 32 5.61 -10.31 4.12
C ILE A 32 4.89 -10.64 2.80
N ASP A 33 5.12 -11.84 2.25
CA ASP A 33 4.46 -12.27 1.01
C ASP A 33 2.95 -12.42 1.17
N LYS A 34 2.50 -12.95 2.33
CA LYS A 34 1.08 -13.09 2.66
C LYS A 34 0.43 -11.71 2.81
N ASP A 35 1.09 -10.79 3.50
CA ASP A 35 0.63 -9.43 3.70
C ASP A 35 0.46 -8.71 2.36
N ILE A 36 1.44 -8.79 1.45
CA ILE A 36 1.34 -8.20 0.12
C ILE A 36 0.13 -8.76 -0.64
N ALA A 37 -0.09 -10.09 -0.62
CA ALA A 37 -1.24 -10.70 -1.25
C ALA A 37 -2.57 -10.19 -0.66
N MET A 38 -2.64 -10.03 0.66
CA MET A 38 -3.82 -9.49 1.35
C MET A 38 -4.03 -7.99 1.06
N MET A 39 -2.96 -7.19 1.00
CA MET A 39 -3.00 -5.76 0.63
C MET A 39 -3.57 -5.56 -0.78
N GLN A 40 -3.17 -6.41 -1.73
CA GLN A 40 -3.70 -6.41 -3.09
C GLN A 40 -5.20 -6.76 -3.11
N GLN A 41 -5.62 -7.76 -2.35
CA GLN A 41 -7.04 -8.13 -2.21
C GLN A 41 -7.88 -7.00 -1.58
N ALA A 42 -7.30 -6.29 -0.60
CA ALA A 42 -7.89 -5.14 0.06
C ALA A 42 -7.84 -3.86 -0.77
N LYS A 43 -7.17 -3.89 -1.94
CA LYS A 43 -6.95 -2.73 -2.82
C LYS A 43 -6.20 -1.58 -2.14
N MET A 44 -5.25 -1.88 -1.27
CA MET A 44 -4.32 -0.88 -0.74
C MET A 44 -3.36 -0.43 -1.85
N GLN A 45 -3.00 0.85 -1.89
CA GLN A 45 -2.10 1.38 -2.95
C GLN A 45 -0.62 1.33 -2.61
N CYS A 46 -0.27 1.08 -1.35
CA CYS A 46 1.11 0.87 -0.92
C CYS A 46 1.40 -0.63 -0.86
N ASP A 47 2.17 -1.14 -1.81
CA ASP A 47 2.89 -2.40 -1.68
C ASP A 47 4.38 -2.13 -1.41
N VAL A 48 5.08 -3.12 -0.85
CA VAL A 48 6.52 -3.03 -0.53
C VAL A 48 7.38 -2.76 -1.78
N GLY A 49 6.80 -2.88 -2.99
CA GLY A 49 7.42 -2.58 -4.27
C GLY A 49 7.39 -1.11 -4.69
N GLY A 50 6.75 -0.21 -3.93
CA GLY A 50 6.74 1.22 -4.21
C GLY A 50 5.94 1.63 -5.45
N ASN A 51 5.03 0.77 -5.92
CA ASN A 51 4.15 1.11 -7.03
C ASN A 51 2.87 1.75 -6.50
N ILE A 52 2.87 3.09 -6.46
CA ILE A 52 1.63 3.88 -6.50
C ILE A 52 1.17 4.15 -7.94
#